data_AF-A0A1G3J241-F1
#
_entry.id   AF-A0A1G3J241-F1
#
_cell.length_a   1.000
_cell.length_b   1.000
_cell.length_c   1.000
_cell.angle_alpha   90.00
_cell.angle_beta   90.00
_cell.angle_gamma   90.00
#
_symmetry.space_group_name_H-M   'P 1'
#
loop_
_entity.id
_entity.type
_entity.pdbx_description
1 polymer ?
#
loop_
_entity_poly.entity_id
_entity_poly.type
_entity_poly.pdbx_seq_one_letter_code
_entity_poly.pdbx_strand_id
1 'polypeptide(L)'
;MNEVLHFPTDYHSIIERIEQIDAKQYERTRNFVNGAVTYLSPYISRGVIQLPQIKEIIVAKYGRYISEKLVQELAWREFFQRVWQHKQSQIFTDLKQNQTNIAHYLMPTAIEEAQTGIEAVDEAIQTLYATGYMHNHARMYTAMLTCNIAQTHWLNPAKWMYYHLLDGDLASNMLSWQWVAGSFSSKKYYANQENINKYTSKKQQKTLVDYSYEELPNLEIPFLLKATKELKLETALPATKTPLVDHSLPILVYNSYNLDPNWHNKKMANRILLLEPAHFNNYPISKKVLDFILALAKDNIPDIQVYTGSFDSLKNLAPNDNFIYKEHPLNTHYTGKMEPRAWLFDHVNQYHGSFFSYWKKCERYYQ
;
A
#
# COMPACT_ATOMS: atom_id res chain seq x y z
N MET A 1 -6.86 -6.41 27.96
CA MET A 1 -7.06 -5.20 27.16
C MET A 1 -6.22 -5.37 25.91
N ASN A 2 -6.83 -5.56 24.75
CA ASN A 2 -6.07 -5.57 23.50
C ASN A 2 -5.61 -4.12 23.26
N GLU A 3 -4.31 -3.88 23.32
CA GLU A 3 -3.76 -2.59 22.88
C GLU A 3 -4.21 -2.37 21.44
N VAL A 4 -4.91 -1.27 21.22
CA VAL A 4 -5.32 -0.87 19.87
C VAL A 4 -4.03 -0.61 19.09
N LEU A 5 -3.86 -1.32 17.97
CA LEU A 5 -2.70 -1.16 17.10
C LEU A 5 -2.51 0.32 16.75
N HIS A 6 -1.39 0.89 17.17
CA HIS A 6 -1.07 2.31 17.02
C HIS A 6 0.11 2.52 16.08
N PHE A 7 0.00 3.54 15.22
CA PHE A 7 1.01 3.96 14.26
C PHE A 7 1.51 5.36 14.63
N PRO A 8 2.58 5.48 15.46
CA PRO A 8 3.14 6.77 15.83
C PRO A 8 3.66 7.50 14.60
N THR A 9 3.57 8.82 14.63
CA THR A 9 3.93 9.69 13.50
C THR A 9 5.28 10.35 13.67
N ASP A 10 5.85 10.39 14.87
CA ASP A 10 7.19 10.93 15.08
C ASP A 10 8.29 10.00 14.54
N TYR A 11 9.31 10.59 13.92
CA TYR A 11 10.34 9.84 13.22
C TYR A 11 11.13 8.93 14.15
N HIS A 12 11.33 9.33 15.40
CA HIS A 12 12.08 8.56 16.38
C HIS A 12 11.39 7.21 16.67
N SER A 13 10.09 7.22 17.01
CA SER A 13 9.31 6.00 17.23
C SER A 13 9.24 5.11 15.99
N ILE A 14 9.25 5.71 14.80
CA ILE A 14 9.28 4.95 13.54
C ILE A 14 10.63 4.23 13.38
N ILE A 15 11.76 4.87 13.72
CA ILE A 15 13.08 4.25 13.68
C ILE A 15 13.22 3.16 14.74
N GLU A 16 12.78 3.40 15.98
CA GLU A 16 12.77 2.38 17.04
C GLU A 16 12.03 1.12 16.58
N ARG A 17 10.92 1.28 15.83
CA ARG A 17 10.19 0.14 15.27
C ARG A 17 11.02 -0.68 14.27
N ILE A 18 11.93 -0.06 13.51
CA ILE A 18 12.86 -0.80 12.64
C ILE A 18 13.87 -1.58 13.49
N GLU A 19 14.41 -0.95 14.53
CA GLU A 19 15.41 -1.55 15.41
C GLU A 19 14.86 -2.74 16.22
N GLN A 20 13.57 -2.68 16.56
CA GLN A 20 12.84 -3.74 17.26
C GLN A 20 12.49 -4.95 16.39
N ILE A 21 12.75 -4.93 15.07
CA ILE A 21 12.46 -6.06 14.20
C ILE A 21 13.20 -7.33 14.67
N ASP A 22 12.44 -8.43 14.76
CA ASP A 22 12.94 -9.79 14.88
C ASP A 22 12.74 -10.54 13.56
N ALA A 23 13.80 -10.59 12.74
CA ALA A 23 13.76 -11.27 11.45
C ALA A 23 13.58 -12.80 11.57
N LYS A 24 14.06 -13.42 12.66
CA LYS A 24 13.91 -14.86 12.89
C LYS A 24 12.46 -15.19 13.22
N GLN A 25 11.85 -14.41 14.10
CA GLN A 25 10.45 -14.60 14.45
C GLN A 25 9.54 -14.28 13.25
N TYR A 26 9.86 -13.22 12.51
CA TYR A 26 9.16 -12.86 11.28
C TYR A 26 9.14 -14.01 10.28
N GLU A 27 10.29 -14.59 9.94
CA GLU A 27 10.38 -15.71 8.99
C GLU A 27 9.46 -16.87 9.38
N ARG A 28 9.45 -17.22 10.67
CA ARG A 28 8.69 -18.35 11.20
C ARG A 28 7.19 -18.11 11.29
N THR A 29 6.76 -16.88 11.54
CA THR A 29 5.39 -16.60 12.00
C THR A 29 4.59 -15.59 11.18
N ARG A 30 5.19 -14.88 10.21
CA ARG A 30 4.52 -13.81 9.41
C ARG A 30 3.21 -14.19 8.73
N ASN A 31 2.93 -15.48 8.55
CA ASN A 31 1.70 -15.94 7.92
C ASN A 31 0.53 -16.00 8.91
N PHE A 32 0.79 -16.12 10.20
CA PHE A 32 -0.24 -16.15 11.23
C PHE A 32 -0.61 -14.71 11.61
N VAL A 33 -1.91 -14.41 11.74
CA VAL A 33 -2.38 -13.04 12.06
C VAL A 33 -1.92 -12.53 13.42
N ASN A 34 -1.52 -13.43 14.32
CA ASN A 34 -0.91 -13.16 15.63
C ASN A 34 0.62 -13.37 15.63
N GLY A 35 1.23 -13.57 14.46
CA GLY A 35 2.66 -13.72 14.28
C GLY A 35 3.40 -12.38 14.20
N ALA A 36 4.73 -12.45 14.14
CA ALA A 36 5.56 -11.26 14.01
C ALA A 36 5.46 -10.66 12.60
N VAL A 37 5.06 -9.40 12.54
CA VAL A 37 5.13 -8.53 11.36
C VAL A 37 5.77 -7.20 11.74
N THR A 38 6.28 -6.46 10.76
CA THR A 38 7.07 -5.23 11.04
C THR A 38 6.22 -3.99 11.30
N TYR A 39 4.97 -3.98 10.83
CA TYR A 39 4.09 -2.80 10.84
C TYR A 39 4.72 -1.54 10.20
N LEU A 40 5.68 -1.71 9.29
CA LEU A 40 6.38 -0.59 8.64
C LEU A 40 5.71 -0.11 7.36
N SER A 41 4.77 -0.86 6.80
CA SER A 41 4.14 -0.53 5.51
C SER A 41 3.52 0.87 5.46
N PRO A 42 2.89 1.42 6.54
CA PRO A 42 2.36 2.78 6.51
C PRO A 42 3.42 3.87 6.37
N TYR A 43 4.65 3.63 6.84
CA TYR A 43 5.74 4.61 6.74
C TYR A 43 6.49 4.46 5.41
N ILE A 44 6.64 3.21 4.96
CA ILE A 44 7.28 2.87 3.69
C ILE A 44 6.46 3.38 2.49
N SER A 45 5.12 3.25 2.51
CA SER A 45 4.28 3.73 1.40
C SER A 45 4.29 5.25 1.28
N ARG A 46 4.45 5.96 2.39
CA ARG A 46 4.53 7.43 2.47
C ARG A 46 5.94 7.97 2.27
N GLY A 47 6.93 7.10 2.10
CA GLY A 47 8.32 7.48 1.86
C GLY A 47 9.00 8.13 3.07
N VAL A 48 8.48 7.94 4.29
CA VAL A 48 9.08 8.45 5.53
C VAL A 48 10.38 7.70 5.86
N ILE A 49 10.39 6.39 5.58
CA ILE A 49 11.56 5.51 5.70
C ILE A 49 11.82 4.80 4.37
N GLN A 50 13.09 4.50 4.10
CA GLN A 50 13.52 3.97 2.81
C GLN A 50 13.85 2.47 2.89
N LEU A 51 13.61 1.72 1.82
CA LEU A 51 13.90 0.28 1.76
C LEU A 51 15.39 -0.05 2.03
N PRO A 52 16.37 0.69 1.46
CA PRO A 52 17.79 0.42 1.74
C PRO A 52 18.15 0.56 3.22
N GLN A 53 17.63 1.59 3.88
CA GLN A 53 17.85 1.82 5.32
C GLN A 53 17.36 0.64 6.15
N ILE A 54 16.14 0.14 5.85
CA ILE A 54 15.58 -1.02 6.57
C ILE A 54 16.43 -2.27 6.32
N LYS A 55 16.85 -2.52 5.07
CA LYS A 55 17.73 -3.64 4.73
C LYS A 55 19.05 -3.56 5.50
N GLU A 56 19.72 -2.41 5.49
CA GLU A 56 21.00 -2.21 6.16
C GLU A 56 20.91 -2.53 7.65
N ILE A 57 19.89 -2.02 8.35
CA ILE A 57 19.69 -2.27 9.79
C ILE A 57 19.46 -3.76 10.07
N ILE A 58 18.58 -4.41 9.30
CA ILE A 58 18.22 -5.81 9.55
C ILE A 58 19.39 -6.75 9.21
N VAL A 59 20.06 -6.53 8.08
CA VAL A 59 21.21 -7.34 7.65
C VAL A 59 22.39 -7.16 8.59
N ALA A 60 22.65 -5.95 9.09
CA ALA A 60 23.67 -5.73 10.11
C ALA A 60 23.37 -6.50 11.41
N LYS A 61 22.10 -6.60 11.79
CA LYS A 61 21.66 -7.26 13.04
C LYS A 61 21.63 -8.79 12.96
N TYR A 62 21.16 -9.35 11.84
CA TYR A 62 20.90 -10.80 11.71
C TYR A 62 21.73 -11.51 10.65
N GLY A 63 22.49 -10.77 9.84
CA GLY A 63 23.17 -11.29 8.66
C GLY A 63 22.22 -11.57 7.50
N ARG A 64 22.80 -11.74 6.32
CA ARG A 64 22.09 -11.90 5.03
C ARG A 64 21.07 -13.04 5.02
N TYR A 65 21.46 -14.22 5.52
CA TYR A 65 20.64 -15.42 5.41
C TYR A 65 19.35 -15.34 6.23
N ILE A 66 19.45 -14.93 7.49
CA ILE A 66 18.28 -14.78 8.37
C ILE A 66 17.36 -13.64 7.89
N SER A 67 17.94 -12.58 7.32
CA SER A 67 17.20 -11.41 6.85
C SER A 67 16.48 -11.64 5.52
N GLU A 68 16.85 -12.67 4.75
CA GLU A 68 16.45 -12.84 3.35
C GLU A 68 14.93 -12.84 3.18
N LYS A 69 14.20 -13.54 4.05
CA LYS A 69 12.73 -13.60 3.93
C LYS A 69 12.09 -12.22 4.05
N LEU A 70 12.57 -11.39 4.98
CA LEU A 70 12.05 -10.04 5.16
C LEU A 70 12.51 -9.11 4.02
N VAL A 71 13.75 -9.24 3.54
CA VAL A 71 14.25 -8.49 2.38
C VAL A 71 13.48 -8.84 1.10
N GLN A 72 13.07 -10.09 0.92
CA GLN A 72 12.20 -10.50 -0.19
C GLN A 72 10.84 -9.77 -0.16
N GLU A 73 10.27 -9.53 1.01
CA GLU A 73 9.00 -8.81 1.15
C GLU A 73 9.17 -7.30 0.87
N LEU A 74 10.31 -6.71 1.23
CA LEU A 74 10.68 -5.36 0.78
C LEU A 74 10.85 -5.31 -0.75
N ALA A 75 11.45 -6.35 -1.33
CA ALA A 75 11.63 -6.48 -2.76
C ALA A 75 10.30 -6.69 -3.50
N TRP A 76 9.28 -7.28 -2.89
CA TRP A 76 7.94 -7.38 -3.46
C TRP A 76 7.31 -6.00 -3.69
N ARG A 77 7.46 -5.10 -2.71
CA ARG A 77 7.05 -3.70 -2.89
C ARG A 77 7.80 -3.05 -4.05
N GLU A 78 9.13 -3.18 -4.07
CA GLU A 78 9.92 -2.62 -5.16
C GLU A 78 9.50 -3.18 -6.52
N PHE A 79 9.29 -4.49 -6.63
CA PHE A 79 8.82 -5.14 -7.84
C PHE A 79 7.52 -4.52 -8.36
N PHE A 80 6.52 -4.33 -7.50
CA PHE A 80 5.27 -3.70 -7.89
C PHE A 80 5.46 -2.24 -8.33
N GLN A 81 6.32 -1.48 -7.64
CA GLN A 81 6.67 -0.11 -8.05
C GLN A 81 7.38 -0.08 -9.41
N ARG A 82 8.29 -1.02 -9.69
CA ARG A 82 8.94 -1.19 -11.00
C ARG A 82 7.91 -1.57 -12.07
N VAL A 83 6.94 -2.44 -11.76
CA VAL A 83 5.84 -2.75 -12.70
C VAL A 83 5.05 -1.48 -13.01
N TRP A 84 4.72 -0.67 -12.01
CA TRP A 84 3.99 0.59 -12.21
C TRP A 84 4.78 1.59 -13.06
N GLN A 85 6.10 1.73 -12.85
CA GLN A 85 6.94 2.58 -13.69
C GLN A 85 6.86 2.20 -15.18
N HIS A 86 6.90 0.90 -15.50
CA HIS A 86 6.88 0.43 -16.89
C HIS A 86 5.47 0.37 -17.50
N LYS A 87 4.46 0.09 -16.69
CA LYS A 87 3.09 -0.18 -17.14
C LYS A 87 2.15 1.01 -16.99
N GLN A 88 2.54 2.00 -16.19
CA GLN A 88 1.81 3.25 -15.98
C GLN A 88 0.33 2.97 -15.68
N SER A 89 -0.60 3.57 -16.41
CA SER A 89 -2.04 3.39 -16.20
C SER A 89 -2.56 1.98 -16.46
N GLN A 90 -1.79 1.10 -17.12
CA GLN A 90 -2.21 -0.29 -17.36
C GLN A 90 -2.38 -1.09 -16.05
N ILE A 91 -1.79 -0.64 -14.93
CA ILE A 91 -2.01 -1.29 -13.63
C ILE A 91 -3.45 -1.13 -13.10
N PHE A 92 -4.25 -0.23 -13.69
CA PHE A 92 -5.65 -0.01 -13.33
C PHE A 92 -6.62 -0.86 -14.16
N THR A 93 -6.08 -1.69 -15.05
CA THR A 93 -6.80 -2.68 -15.87
C THR A 93 -6.20 -4.06 -15.65
N ASP A 94 -6.83 -5.09 -16.20
CA ASP A 94 -6.34 -6.47 -16.15
C ASP A 94 -4.98 -6.58 -16.87
N LEU A 95 -3.88 -6.60 -16.10
CA LEU A 95 -2.56 -6.29 -16.64
C LEU A 95 -1.97 -7.39 -17.53
N LYS A 96 -2.16 -8.66 -17.18
CA LYS A 96 -1.61 -9.78 -17.96
C LYS A 96 -2.66 -10.54 -18.76
N GLN A 97 -3.84 -10.69 -18.20
CA GLN A 97 -4.95 -11.42 -18.81
C GLN A 97 -6.26 -10.99 -18.16
N ASN A 98 -7.35 -11.08 -18.91
CA ASN A 98 -8.68 -10.74 -18.41
C ASN A 98 -9.03 -11.60 -17.18
N GLN A 99 -9.59 -10.98 -16.14
CA GLN A 99 -10.21 -11.71 -15.05
C GLN A 99 -11.43 -12.46 -15.58
N THR A 100 -11.55 -13.73 -15.20
CA THR A 100 -12.64 -14.62 -15.64
C THR A 100 -13.71 -14.76 -14.56
N ASN A 101 -14.92 -15.20 -14.97
CA ASN A 101 -16.08 -15.43 -14.09
C ASN A 101 -16.42 -14.19 -13.25
N ILE A 102 -16.76 -13.10 -13.93
CA ILE A 102 -17.20 -11.85 -13.31
C ILE A 102 -18.71 -11.75 -13.49
N ALA A 103 -19.44 -11.67 -12.39
CA ALA A 103 -20.88 -11.40 -12.38
C ALA A 103 -21.19 -9.90 -12.38
N HIS A 104 -20.35 -9.08 -11.72
CA HIS A 104 -20.54 -7.63 -11.65
C HIS A 104 -19.25 -6.87 -11.28
N TYR A 105 -19.31 -5.54 -11.38
CA TYR A 105 -18.23 -4.62 -11.02
C TYR A 105 -18.51 -3.85 -9.71
N LEU A 106 -19.68 -4.06 -9.09
CA LEU A 106 -20.09 -3.40 -7.84
C LEU A 106 -19.46 -4.05 -6.60
N MET A 107 -19.46 -3.36 -5.46
CA MET A 107 -18.95 -3.89 -4.20
C MET A 107 -19.98 -4.81 -3.53
N PRO A 108 -19.62 -6.05 -3.14
CA PRO A 108 -20.50 -6.88 -2.31
C PRO A 108 -20.73 -6.24 -0.95
N THR A 109 -22.00 -6.10 -0.58
CA THR A 109 -22.43 -5.39 0.63
C THR A 109 -21.90 -6.08 1.89
N ALA A 110 -21.94 -7.42 1.93
CA ALA A 110 -21.40 -8.20 3.04
C ALA A 110 -19.89 -7.97 3.30
N ILE A 111 -19.11 -7.65 2.27
CA ILE A 111 -17.67 -7.37 2.43
C ILE A 111 -17.47 -5.95 3.00
N GLU A 112 -18.22 -4.98 2.50
CA GLU A 112 -18.10 -3.59 2.97
C GLU A 112 -18.74 -3.38 4.36
N GLU A 113 -19.69 -4.22 4.77
CA GLU A 113 -20.32 -4.13 6.09
C GLU A 113 -19.69 -5.08 7.14
N ALA A 114 -18.65 -5.84 6.77
CA ALA A 114 -18.03 -6.87 7.62
C ALA A 114 -19.05 -7.91 8.13
N GLN A 115 -19.89 -8.41 7.22
CA GLN A 115 -20.95 -9.39 7.46
C GLN A 115 -20.84 -10.58 6.49
N THR A 116 -19.61 -11.04 6.26
CA THR A 116 -19.34 -12.15 5.36
C THR A 116 -19.76 -13.50 5.94
N GLY A 117 -19.90 -13.57 7.27
CA GLY A 117 -20.14 -14.83 7.97
C GLY A 117 -18.86 -15.64 8.16
N ILE A 118 -17.68 -15.08 7.84
CA ILE A 118 -16.38 -15.65 8.17
C ILE A 118 -15.74 -14.74 9.23
N GLU A 119 -15.69 -15.23 10.47
CA GLU A 119 -15.30 -14.43 11.65
C GLU A 119 -13.95 -13.73 11.44
N ALA A 120 -12.95 -14.44 10.92
CA ALA A 120 -11.61 -13.87 10.71
C ALA A 120 -11.58 -12.76 9.65
N VAL A 121 -12.44 -12.82 8.65
CA VAL A 121 -12.53 -11.80 7.59
C VAL A 121 -13.28 -10.59 8.13
N ASP A 122 -14.40 -10.80 8.81
CA ASP A 122 -15.22 -9.74 9.40
C ASP A 122 -14.42 -8.96 10.46
N GLU A 123 -13.71 -9.64 11.37
CA GLU A 123 -12.81 -9.01 12.34
C GLU A 123 -11.68 -8.20 11.68
N ALA A 124 -11.15 -8.70 10.56
CA ALA A 124 -10.08 -8.00 9.84
C ALA A 124 -10.60 -6.74 9.13
N ILE A 125 -11.82 -6.76 8.60
CA ILE A 125 -12.46 -5.59 7.99
C ILE A 125 -12.77 -4.54 9.07
N GLN A 126 -13.30 -4.97 10.22
CA GLN A 126 -13.50 -4.09 11.37
C GLN A 126 -12.18 -3.49 11.86
N THR A 127 -11.10 -4.27 11.89
CA THR A 127 -9.76 -3.78 12.23
C THR A 127 -9.24 -2.77 11.21
N LEU A 128 -9.48 -3.00 9.91
CA LEU A 128 -9.16 -2.04 8.86
C LEU A 128 -9.89 -0.71 9.09
N TYR A 129 -11.19 -0.75 9.40
CA TYR A 129 -11.94 0.47 9.68
C TYR A 129 -11.48 1.16 10.96
N ALA A 130 -11.13 0.41 12.00
CA ALA A 130 -10.69 0.96 13.28
C ALA A 130 -9.27 1.55 13.22
N THR A 131 -8.34 0.92 12.50
CA THR A 131 -6.90 1.22 12.58
C THR A 131 -6.28 1.70 11.27
N GLY A 132 -6.94 1.44 10.14
CA GLY A 132 -6.39 1.63 8.81
C GLY A 132 -5.33 0.58 8.42
N TYR A 133 -5.31 -0.56 9.11
CA TYR A 133 -4.43 -1.68 8.85
C TYR A 133 -5.21 -3.00 8.72
N MET A 134 -4.77 -3.84 7.79
CA MET A 134 -5.22 -5.22 7.65
C MET A 134 -4.01 -6.13 7.43
N HIS A 135 -3.95 -7.26 8.13
CA HIS A 135 -2.88 -8.25 7.98
C HIS A 135 -2.88 -8.85 6.56
N ASN A 136 -1.71 -9.17 5.99
CA ASN A 136 -1.59 -9.62 4.60
C ASN A 136 -2.47 -10.84 4.26
N HIS A 137 -2.48 -11.87 5.12
CA HIS A 137 -3.35 -13.04 4.89
C HIS A 137 -4.83 -12.67 4.89
N ALA A 138 -5.26 -11.75 5.77
CA ALA A 138 -6.64 -11.28 5.78
C ALA A 138 -6.98 -10.47 4.52
N ARG A 139 -6.03 -9.68 3.97
CA ARG A 139 -6.21 -9.02 2.66
C ARG A 139 -6.42 -10.05 1.56
N MET A 140 -5.61 -11.11 1.53
CA MET A 140 -5.76 -12.19 0.54
C MET A 140 -7.11 -12.91 0.67
N TYR A 141 -7.56 -13.22 1.89
CA TYR A 141 -8.87 -13.86 2.11
C TYR A 141 -10.02 -12.95 1.70
N THR A 142 -9.97 -11.67 2.08
CA THR A 142 -10.98 -10.67 1.69
C THR A 142 -11.05 -10.52 0.17
N ALA A 143 -9.89 -10.41 -0.49
CA ALA A 143 -9.81 -10.29 -1.93
C ALA A 143 -10.30 -11.55 -2.66
N MET A 144 -10.01 -12.73 -2.13
CA MET A 144 -10.43 -14.00 -2.71
C MET A 144 -11.93 -14.22 -2.58
N LEU A 145 -12.46 -13.93 -1.39
CA LEU A 145 -13.89 -13.95 -1.14
C LEU A 145 -14.64 -13.00 -2.08
N THR A 146 -14.08 -11.82 -2.33
CA THR A 146 -14.70 -10.82 -3.21
C THR A 146 -14.57 -11.19 -4.70
N CYS A 147 -13.36 -11.47 -5.18
CA CYS A 147 -13.11 -11.66 -6.60
C CYS A 147 -13.49 -13.05 -7.10
N ASN A 148 -13.25 -14.08 -6.29
CA ASN A 148 -13.30 -15.47 -6.75
C ASN A 148 -14.56 -16.20 -6.26
N ILE A 149 -15.06 -15.90 -5.06
CA ILE A 149 -16.31 -16.48 -4.54
C ILE A 149 -17.52 -15.61 -4.91
N ALA A 150 -17.46 -14.30 -4.67
CA ALA A 150 -18.52 -13.36 -5.06
C ALA A 150 -18.48 -12.97 -6.55
N GLN A 151 -17.47 -13.42 -7.31
CA GLN A 151 -17.31 -13.16 -8.75
C GLN A 151 -17.34 -11.66 -9.10
N THR A 152 -16.75 -10.82 -8.24
CA THR A 152 -16.65 -9.38 -8.47
C THR A 152 -15.36 -9.01 -9.23
N HIS A 153 -15.41 -8.06 -10.16
CA HIS A 153 -14.18 -7.50 -10.75
C HIS A 153 -13.34 -6.80 -9.68
N TRP A 154 -12.02 -7.03 -9.69
CA TRP A 154 -11.11 -6.63 -8.61
C TRP A 154 -11.01 -5.12 -8.37
N LEU A 155 -11.31 -4.27 -9.37
CA LEU A 155 -10.97 -2.85 -9.34
C LEU A 155 -11.67 -2.06 -8.24
N ASN A 156 -12.99 -2.19 -8.12
CA ASN A 156 -13.76 -1.43 -7.13
C ASN A 156 -13.47 -1.89 -5.68
N PRO A 157 -13.42 -3.19 -5.37
CA PRO A 157 -12.93 -3.68 -4.08
C PRO A 157 -11.50 -3.22 -3.75
N ALA A 158 -10.60 -3.17 -4.74
CA ALA A 158 -9.26 -2.64 -4.55
C ALA A 158 -9.27 -1.16 -4.15
N LYS A 159 -10.13 -0.33 -4.78
CA LYS A 159 -10.32 1.08 -4.40
C LYS A 159 -10.88 1.22 -2.98
N TRP A 160 -11.84 0.38 -2.59
CA TRP A 160 -12.36 0.35 -1.23
C TRP A 160 -11.26 0.05 -0.21
N MET A 161 -10.45 -0.98 -0.43
CA MET A 161 -9.37 -1.31 0.50
C MET A 161 -8.33 -0.18 0.55
N TYR A 162 -7.92 0.37 -0.60
CA TYR A 162 -7.01 1.50 -0.69
C TYR A 162 -7.50 2.71 0.12
N TYR A 163 -8.80 3.02 0.06
CA TYR A 163 -9.41 4.15 0.75
C TYR A 163 -9.19 4.11 2.28
N HIS A 164 -9.19 2.92 2.87
CA HIS A 164 -9.07 2.74 4.31
C HIS A 164 -7.63 2.50 4.80
N LEU A 165 -6.68 2.16 3.91
CA LEU A 165 -5.34 1.75 4.31
C LEU A 165 -4.40 2.93 4.58
N LEU A 166 -3.81 2.98 5.77
CA LEU A 166 -2.69 3.90 6.06
C LEU A 166 -1.52 3.63 5.11
N ASP A 167 -1.28 2.36 4.77
CA ASP A 167 -0.27 1.90 3.82
C ASP A 167 -0.72 1.90 2.35
N GLY A 168 -1.85 2.54 2.03
CA GLY A 168 -2.42 2.59 0.68
C GLY A 168 -1.42 3.02 -0.39
N ASP A 169 -0.94 2.05 -1.15
CA ASP A 169 -0.03 2.21 -2.29
C ASP A 169 -0.68 1.67 -3.55
N LEU A 170 -0.74 2.47 -4.63
CA LEU A 170 -1.48 2.09 -5.84
C LEU A 170 -0.88 0.85 -6.50
N ALA A 171 0.44 0.77 -6.64
CA ALA A 171 1.07 -0.39 -7.25
C ALA A 171 0.84 -1.66 -6.41
N SER A 172 1.19 -1.60 -5.12
CA SER A 172 1.09 -2.77 -4.23
C SER A 172 -0.35 -3.25 -4.07
N ASN A 173 -1.30 -2.33 -3.92
CA ASN A 173 -2.70 -2.68 -3.76
C ASN A 173 -3.30 -3.23 -5.06
N MET A 174 -3.24 -2.49 -6.17
CA MET A 174 -3.91 -2.91 -7.41
C MET A 174 -3.33 -4.24 -7.94
N LEU A 175 -2.01 -4.41 -7.91
CA LEU A 175 -1.37 -5.64 -8.42
C LEU A 175 -1.57 -6.83 -7.48
N SER A 176 -1.72 -6.64 -6.17
CA SER A 176 -2.06 -7.74 -5.24
C SER A 176 -3.49 -8.23 -5.44
N TRP A 177 -4.43 -7.32 -5.65
CA TRP A 177 -5.82 -7.67 -5.99
C TRP A 177 -5.90 -8.44 -7.31
N GLN A 178 -5.17 -8.00 -8.34
CA GLN A 178 -5.05 -8.72 -9.59
C GLN A 178 -4.38 -10.09 -9.44
N TRP A 179 -3.40 -10.23 -8.54
CA TRP A 179 -2.77 -11.52 -8.25
C TRP A 179 -3.80 -12.50 -7.66
N VAL A 180 -4.59 -12.06 -6.67
CA VAL A 180 -5.64 -12.90 -6.08
C VAL A 180 -6.72 -13.28 -7.11
N ALA A 181 -7.15 -12.31 -7.93
CA ALA A 181 -8.17 -12.47 -8.97
C ALA A 181 -7.69 -13.27 -10.20
N GLY A 182 -6.39 -13.53 -10.30
CA GLY A 182 -5.79 -14.26 -11.41
C GLY A 182 -5.56 -13.43 -12.68
N SER A 183 -5.69 -12.10 -12.65
CA SER A 183 -5.37 -11.22 -13.78
C SER A 183 -3.89 -10.78 -13.83
N PHE A 184 -3.13 -11.06 -12.76
CA PHE A 184 -1.67 -10.87 -12.68
C PHE A 184 -0.86 -12.16 -12.42
N SER A 185 -1.48 -13.21 -11.91
CA SER A 185 -0.93 -14.57 -11.86
C SER A 185 -1.88 -15.48 -12.60
N SER A 186 -1.38 -16.36 -13.47
CA SER A 186 -2.22 -17.19 -14.34
C SER A 186 -3.23 -18.12 -13.63
N LYS A 187 -3.24 -18.15 -12.30
CA LYS A 187 -4.15 -18.91 -11.44
C LYS A 187 -4.78 -17.97 -10.40
N LYS A 188 -6.08 -18.20 -10.13
CA LYS A 188 -6.82 -17.60 -9.02
C LYS A 188 -6.32 -18.17 -7.69
N TYR A 189 -6.25 -17.33 -6.66
CA TYR A 189 -5.98 -17.77 -5.30
C TYR A 189 -7.30 -18.20 -4.62
N TYR A 190 -7.29 -19.33 -3.92
CA TYR A 190 -8.39 -19.82 -3.08
C TYR A 190 -7.85 -20.21 -1.71
N ALA A 191 -8.71 -20.18 -0.70
CA ALA A 191 -8.45 -20.68 0.64
C ALA A 191 -9.78 -21.21 1.21
N ASN A 192 -9.77 -22.46 1.66
CA ASN A 192 -10.93 -23.03 2.35
C ASN A 192 -10.94 -22.62 3.83
N GLN A 193 -12.01 -23.00 4.53
CA GLN A 193 -12.17 -22.67 5.94
C GLN A 193 -11.04 -23.24 6.82
N GLU A 194 -10.50 -24.41 6.51
CA GLU A 194 -9.35 -24.99 7.23
C GLU A 194 -8.11 -24.09 7.13
N ASN A 195 -7.80 -23.59 5.93
CA ASN A 195 -6.68 -22.67 5.72
C ASN A 195 -6.87 -21.37 6.52
N ILE A 196 -8.07 -20.78 6.47
CA ILE A 196 -8.41 -19.59 7.24
C ILE A 196 -8.20 -19.88 8.73
N ASN A 197 -8.77 -20.96 9.25
CA ASN A 197 -8.62 -21.37 10.65
C ASN A 197 -7.15 -21.50 11.07
N LYS A 198 -6.31 -22.16 10.24
CA LYS A 198 -4.89 -22.36 10.52
C LYS A 198 -4.13 -21.06 10.73
N TYR A 199 -4.30 -20.08 9.86
CA TYR A 199 -3.52 -18.83 9.90
C TYR A 199 -4.17 -17.74 10.76
N THR A 200 -5.43 -17.93 11.17
CA THR A 200 -6.16 -16.97 12.02
C THR A 200 -6.35 -17.47 13.45
N SER A 201 -5.92 -18.71 13.74
CA SER A 201 -6.15 -19.40 15.02
C SER A 201 -7.63 -19.54 15.39
N LYS A 202 -8.51 -19.53 14.38
CA LYS A 202 -9.96 -19.78 14.53
C LYS A 202 -10.28 -21.27 14.38
N LYS A 203 -11.52 -21.64 14.71
CA LYS A 203 -12.05 -23.02 14.55
C LYS A 203 -13.47 -23.01 13.99
N GLN A 204 -13.75 -22.06 13.09
CA GLN A 204 -15.07 -21.90 12.51
C GLN A 204 -15.33 -23.00 11.47
N GLN A 205 -16.57 -23.45 11.34
CA GLN A 205 -17.03 -24.47 10.39
C GLN A 205 -18.35 -24.02 9.77
N LYS A 206 -18.80 -24.74 8.72
CA LYS A 206 -20.05 -24.49 7.99
C LYS A 206 -20.14 -23.08 7.42
N THR A 207 -19.01 -22.53 7.00
CA THR A 207 -18.94 -21.24 6.32
C THR A 207 -19.15 -21.43 4.82
N LEU A 208 -19.32 -20.32 4.09
CA LEU A 208 -19.45 -20.33 2.64
C LEU A 208 -18.18 -20.80 1.89
N VAL A 209 -17.05 -21.01 2.58
CA VAL A 209 -15.80 -21.56 2.02
C VAL A 209 -15.38 -22.87 2.71
N ASP A 210 -16.26 -23.52 3.45
CA ASP A 210 -15.99 -24.81 4.11
C ASP A 210 -16.17 -25.98 3.13
N TYR A 211 -15.36 -25.97 2.07
CA TYR A 211 -15.37 -26.91 0.95
C TYR A 211 -13.94 -27.32 0.57
N SER A 212 -13.79 -28.37 -0.25
CA SER A 212 -12.49 -28.75 -0.82
C SER A 212 -12.00 -27.72 -1.84
N TYR A 213 -10.69 -27.74 -2.13
CA TYR A 213 -10.09 -26.85 -3.13
C TYR A 213 -10.58 -27.13 -4.56
N GLU A 214 -11.05 -28.35 -4.81
CA GLU A 214 -11.64 -28.79 -6.07
C GLU A 214 -13.08 -28.27 -6.24
N GLU A 215 -13.83 -28.14 -5.15
CA GLU A 215 -15.21 -27.67 -5.14
C GLU A 215 -15.30 -26.14 -5.20
N LEU A 216 -14.44 -25.41 -4.46
CA LEU A 216 -14.49 -23.95 -4.35
C LEU A 216 -14.64 -23.20 -5.69
N PRO A 217 -13.90 -23.54 -6.76
CA PRO A 217 -14.00 -22.83 -8.04
C PRO A 217 -15.33 -23.03 -8.78
N ASN A 218 -16.10 -24.06 -8.40
CA ASN A 218 -17.34 -24.47 -9.06
C ASN A 218 -18.60 -24.06 -8.27
N LEU A 219 -18.43 -23.39 -7.13
CA LEU A 219 -19.56 -22.91 -6.33
C LEU A 219 -20.33 -21.80 -7.04
N GLU A 220 -21.65 -21.85 -6.91
CA GLU A 220 -22.48 -20.67 -7.19
C GLU A 220 -22.19 -19.57 -6.16
N ILE A 221 -22.45 -18.31 -6.56
CA ILE A 221 -22.28 -17.17 -5.66
C ILE A 221 -23.19 -17.36 -4.42
N PRO A 222 -22.64 -17.46 -3.20
CA PRO A 222 -23.43 -17.59 -1.98
C PRO A 222 -24.42 -16.45 -1.80
N PHE A 223 -25.62 -16.73 -1.28
CA PHE A 223 -26.68 -15.73 -1.11
C PHE A 223 -26.21 -14.45 -0.40
N LEU A 224 -25.40 -14.59 0.67
CA LEU A 224 -24.84 -13.47 1.44
C LEU A 224 -23.97 -12.52 0.59
N LEU A 225 -23.37 -13.01 -0.49
CA LEU A 225 -22.46 -12.24 -1.34
C LEU A 225 -23.14 -11.69 -2.61
N LYS A 226 -24.42 -11.99 -2.84
CA LYS A 226 -25.16 -11.52 -4.03
C LYS A 226 -25.57 -10.05 -3.96
N ALA A 227 -25.81 -9.53 -2.76
CA ALA A 227 -26.21 -8.13 -2.57
C ALA A 227 -25.01 -7.20 -2.84
N THR A 228 -25.19 -6.23 -3.74
CA THR A 228 -24.11 -5.34 -4.19
C THR A 228 -24.54 -3.89 -4.16
N LYS A 229 -23.55 -2.99 -4.06
CA LYS A 229 -23.78 -1.55 -4.10
C LYS A 229 -22.64 -0.78 -4.74
N GLU A 230 -22.95 0.43 -5.19
CA GLU A 230 -21.94 1.39 -5.64
C GLU A 230 -21.19 1.97 -4.45
N LEU A 231 -19.87 2.10 -4.60
CA LEU A 231 -19.02 2.73 -3.60
C LEU A 231 -19.07 4.26 -3.76
N LYS A 232 -19.27 4.97 -2.65
CA LYS A 232 -19.16 6.42 -2.58
C LYS A 232 -17.91 6.77 -1.76
N LEU A 233 -16.80 6.96 -2.46
CA LEU A 233 -15.50 7.24 -1.85
C LEU A 233 -15.07 8.65 -2.22
N GLU A 234 -14.91 9.49 -1.21
CA GLU A 234 -14.53 10.89 -1.38
C GLU A 234 -13.46 11.28 -0.36
N THR A 235 -12.54 12.14 -0.80
CA THR A 235 -11.52 12.75 0.07
C THR A 235 -11.92 14.19 0.34
N ALA A 236 -12.18 14.52 1.61
CA ALA A 236 -12.39 15.89 2.02
C ALA A 236 -11.03 16.58 2.23
N LEU A 237 -10.51 17.24 1.20
CA LEU A 237 -9.23 17.98 1.29
C LEU A 237 -9.39 19.25 2.13
N PRO A 238 -8.38 19.62 2.94
CA PRO A 238 -8.43 20.84 3.74
C PRO A 238 -8.34 22.07 2.84
N ALA A 239 -9.07 23.13 3.19
CA ALA A 239 -8.81 24.46 2.65
C ALA A 239 -7.47 24.97 3.21
N THR A 240 -6.58 25.43 2.33
CA THR A 240 -5.24 25.89 2.70
C THR A 240 -5.02 27.34 2.28
N LYS A 241 -4.17 28.06 3.00
CA LYS A 241 -3.69 29.38 2.57
C LYS A 241 -2.67 29.23 1.43
N THR A 242 -2.48 30.30 0.67
CA THR A 242 -1.36 30.41 -0.28
C THR A 242 -0.03 30.25 0.48
N PRO A 243 0.90 29.40 0.00
CA PRO A 243 2.21 29.25 0.63
C PRO A 243 3.01 30.54 0.60
N LEU A 244 3.72 30.80 1.69
CA LEU A 244 4.75 31.84 1.74
C LEU A 244 6.02 31.29 1.09
N VAL A 245 6.52 31.99 0.06
CA VAL A 245 7.70 31.58 -0.71
C VAL A 245 8.78 32.64 -0.55
N ASP A 246 9.94 32.23 -0.03
CA ASP A 246 11.18 32.98 -0.16
C ASP A 246 11.80 32.65 -1.52
N HIS A 247 11.68 33.57 -2.47
CA HIS A 247 12.15 33.40 -3.84
C HIS A 247 13.69 33.27 -3.97
N SER A 248 14.45 33.53 -2.90
CA SER A 248 15.90 33.27 -2.88
C SER A 248 16.25 31.80 -2.62
N LEU A 249 15.27 31.00 -2.17
CA LEU A 249 15.44 29.60 -1.78
C LEU A 249 14.75 28.66 -2.78
N PRO A 250 15.24 27.41 -2.95
CA PRO A 250 14.55 26.42 -3.75
C PRO A 250 13.21 26.01 -3.11
N ILE A 251 12.29 25.51 -3.93
CA ILE A 251 11.01 24.95 -3.49
C ILE A 251 11.10 23.43 -3.54
N LEU A 252 11.00 22.78 -2.40
CA LEU A 252 10.94 21.33 -2.26
C LEU A 252 9.48 20.89 -2.21
N VAL A 253 9.05 20.15 -3.23
CA VAL A 253 7.67 19.68 -3.34
C VAL A 253 7.57 18.25 -2.79
N TYR A 254 6.84 18.13 -1.70
CA TYR A 254 6.46 16.87 -1.06
C TYR A 254 5.06 16.46 -1.53
N ASN A 255 4.79 15.17 -1.50
CA ASN A 255 3.46 14.62 -1.76
C ASN A 255 3.19 13.43 -0.82
N SER A 256 2.01 12.82 -0.93
CA SER A 256 1.58 11.70 -0.07
C SER A 256 2.42 10.42 -0.20
N TYR A 257 3.32 10.33 -1.18
CA TYR A 257 4.22 9.21 -1.41
C TYR A 257 5.69 9.51 -1.07
N ASN A 258 6.00 10.76 -0.73
CA ASN A 258 7.35 11.19 -0.38
C ASN A 258 7.30 12.22 0.75
N LEU A 259 7.40 11.71 1.98
CA LEU A 259 7.48 12.46 3.24
C LEU A 259 8.78 12.17 3.99
N ASP A 260 9.88 12.01 3.26
CA ASP A 260 11.20 11.69 3.82
C ASP A 260 11.74 12.86 4.69
N PRO A 261 11.87 12.68 6.02
CA PRO A 261 12.35 13.73 6.91
C PRO A 261 13.82 14.11 6.68
N ASN A 262 14.61 13.21 6.05
CA ASN A 262 16.03 13.45 5.78
C ASN A 262 16.28 14.14 4.44
N TRP A 263 15.27 14.26 3.58
CA TRP A 263 15.43 14.82 2.25
C TRP A 263 15.68 16.34 2.31
N HIS A 264 16.90 16.75 1.90
CA HIS A 264 17.39 18.13 1.99
C HIS A 264 17.27 18.75 3.40
N ASN A 265 17.29 17.97 4.48
CA ASN A 265 17.03 18.46 5.85
C ASN A 265 18.03 19.51 6.37
N LYS A 266 19.25 19.53 5.84
CA LYS A 266 20.29 20.54 6.16
C LYS A 266 20.22 21.80 5.28
N LYS A 267 19.32 21.85 4.31
CA LYS A 267 19.22 22.94 3.34
C LYS A 267 18.08 23.89 3.71
N MET A 268 18.35 25.20 3.68
CA MET A 268 17.29 26.21 3.70
C MET A 268 16.48 26.11 2.40
N ALA A 269 15.17 25.92 2.52
CA ALA A 269 14.27 25.73 1.39
C ALA A 269 12.82 26.00 1.77
N ASN A 270 12.01 26.38 0.80
CA ASN A 270 10.55 26.40 0.93
C ASN A 270 10.05 24.94 0.85
N ARG A 271 9.43 24.41 1.91
CA ARG A 271 8.93 23.03 1.94
C ARG A 271 7.42 23.02 1.82
N ILE A 272 6.91 22.38 0.77
CA ILE A 272 5.49 22.41 0.45
C ILE A 272 4.99 20.99 0.26
N LEU A 273 4.08 20.55 1.13
CA LEU A 273 3.26 19.36 0.91
C LEU A 273 2.11 19.72 -0.02
N LEU A 274 2.19 19.23 -1.26
CA LEU A 274 1.17 19.45 -2.28
C LEU A 274 0.08 18.38 -2.20
N LEU A 275 -1.17 18.80 -2.06
CA LEU A 275 -2.36 17.97 -2.10
C LEU A 275 -3.18 18.29 -3.36
N GLU A 276 -3.01 17.50 -4.41
CA GLU A 276 -3.66 17.77 -5.71
C GLU A 276 -5.08 17.20 -5.77
N PRO A 277 -6.12 18.03 -5.97
CA PRO A 277 -7.51 17.54 -6.06
C PRO A 277 -7.71 16.48 -7.15
N ALA A 278 -7.04 16.62 -8.31
CA ALA A 278 -7.12 15.66 -9.40
C ALA A 278 -6.62 14.25 -9.00
N HIS A 279 -5.60 14.17 -8.14
CA HIS A 279 -5.11 12.89 -7.62
C HIS A 279 -6.16 12.25 -6.71
N PHE A 280 -6.66 12.99 -5.72
CA PHE A 280 -7.59 12.47 -4.71
C PHE A 280 -9.01 12.24 -5.23
N ASN A 281 -9.40 12.85 -6.36
CA ASN A 281 -10.62 12.51 -7.08
C ASN A 281 -10.52 11.14 -7.78
N ASN A 282 -9.34 10.82 -8.33
CA ASN A 282 -9.10 9.52 -8.99
C ASN A 282 -8.84 8.39 -7.99
N TYR A 283 -8.14 8.71 -6.90
CA TYR A 283 -7.71 7.76 -5.88
C TYR A 283 -8.06 8.31 -4.49
N PRO A 284 -9.34 8.28 -4.12
CA PRO A 284 -9.78 8.84 -2.85
C PRO A 284 -9.20 8.06 -1.67
N ILE A 285 -8.98 8.77 -0.57
CA ILE A 285 -8.55 8.23 0.72
C ILE A 285 -9.47 8.72 1.82
N SER A 286 -9.62 7.92 2.86
CA SER A 286 -10.42 8.29 4.03
C SER A 286 -9.79 9.44 4.80
N LYS A 287 -10.62 10.14 5.58
CA LYS A 287 -10.15 11.19 6.51
C LYS A 287 -9.01 10.70 7.40
N LYS A 288 -9.09 9.46 7.89
CA LYS A 288 -8.05 8.84 8.74
C LYS A 288 -6.69 8.76 8.04
N VAL A 289 -6.68 8.33 6.79
CA VAL A 289 -5.46 8.23 5.99
C VAL A 289 -4.90 9.62 5.70
N LEU A 290 -5.76 10.60 5.39
CA LEU A 290 -5.35 11.98 5.18
C LEU A 290 -4.76 12.61 6.45
N ASP A 291 -5.42 12.44 7.59
CA ASP A 291 -4.94 12.93 8.90
C ASP A 291 -3.56 12.33 9.22
N PHE A 292 -3.36 11.03 8.95
CA PHE A 292 -2.08 10.35 9.15
C PHE A 292 -0.97 10.91 8.24
N ILE A 293 -1.25 11.14 6.95
CA ILE A 293 -0.30 11.79 6.01
C ILE A 293 0.09 13.18 6.50
N LEU A 294 -0.89 13.98 6.94
CA LEU A 294 -0.66 15.33 7.44
C LEU A 294 0.16 15.34 8.73
N ALA A 295 -0.09 14.39 9.64
CA ALA A 295 0.68 14.25 10.87
C ALA A 295 2.13 13.83 10.59
N LEU A 296 2.36 12.80 9.75
CA LEU A 296 3.71 12.40 9.32
C LEU A 296 4.51 13.56 8.71
N ALA A 297 3.85 14.43 7.94
CA ALA A 297 4.49 15.59 7.36
C ALA A 297 4.86 16.63 8.42
N LYS A 298 3.89 17.05 9.24
CA LYS A 298 4.05 18.13 10.23
C LYS A 298 4.99 17.77 11.37
N ASP A 299 4.96 16.52 11.82
CA ASP A 299 5.74 16.07 12.98
C ASP A 299 7.23 15.94 12.63
N ASN A 300 7.57 15.77 11.35
CA ASN A 300 8.92 15.36 10.93
C ASN A 300 9.63 16.29 9.95
N ILE A 301 8.90 17.17 9.26
CA ILE A 301 9.48 18.05 8.25
C ILE A 301 9.38 19.50 8.75
N PRO A 302 10.50 20.12 9.17
CA PRO A 302 10.50 21.48 9.68
C PRO A 302 9.92 22.48 8.69
N ASP A 303 9.10 23.41 9.18
CA ASP A 303 8.53 24.52 8.41
C ASP A 303 7.68 24.09 7.19
N ILE A 304 7.18 22.85 7.16
CA ILE A 304 6.38 22.36 6.04
C ILE A 304 5.03 23.08 5.95
N GLN A 305 4.74 23.62 4.77
CA GLN A 305 3.47 24.25 4.45
C GLN A 305 2.60 23.26 3.67
N VAL A 306 1.32 23.15 4.03
CA VAL A 306 0.37 22.31 3.30
C VAL A 306 -0.37 23.17 2.29
N TYR A 307 -0.43 22.72 1.04
CA TYR A 307 -1.11 23.42 -0.05
C TYR A 307 -2.03 22.48 -0.82
N THR A 308 -3.32 22.79 -0.82
CA THR A 308 -4.34 22.12 -1.63
C THR A 308 -4.52 22.88 -2.93
N GLY A 309 -4.06 22.29 -4.03
CA GLY A 309 -4.05 22.90 -5.36
C GLY A 309 -3.32 22.02 -6.37
N SER A 310 -3.35 22.38 -7.64
CA SER A 310 -2.55 21.69 -8.66
C SER A 310 -1.08 22.14 -8.61
N PHE A 311 -0.17 21.31 -9.13
CA PHE A 311 1.21 21.73 -9.34
C PHE A 311 1.32 23.02 -10.17
N ASP A 312 0.52 23.16 -11.23
CA ASP A 312 0.51 24.37 -12.07
C ASP A 312 0.10 25.62 -11.26
N SER A 313 -0.88 25.49 -10.37
CA SER A 313 -1.28 26.60 -9.50
C SER A 313 -0.14 27.01 -8.56
N LEU A 314 0.62 26.05 -8.04
CA LEU A 314 1.79 26.32 -7.21
C LEU A 314 2.91 26.97 -8.02
N LYS A 315 3.18 26.47 -9.23
CA LYS A 315 4.17 27.03 -10.14
C LYS A 315 3.86 28.48 -10.51
N ASN A 316 2.60 28.83 -10.71
CA ASN A 316 2.20 30.20 -11.03
C ASN A 316 2.47 31.19 -9.89
N LEU A 317 2.56 30.74 -8.63
CA LEU A 317 2.94 31.58 -7.49
C LEU A 317 4.44 31.92 -7.48
N ALA A 318 5.26 31.10 -8.15
CA ALA A 318 6.71 31.17 -8.11
C ALA A 318 7.32 30.73 -9.46
N PRO A 319 6.98 31.40 -10.58
CA PRO A 319 7.18 30.87 -11.94
C PRO A 319 8.66 30.71 -12.33
N ASN A 320 9.55 31.48 -11.71
CA ASN A 320 10.99 31.47 -11.99
C ASN A 320 11.81 30.68 -10.95
N ASP A 321 11.14 30.09 -9.95
CA ASP A 321 11.82 29.48 -8.82
C ASP A 321 12.25 28.04 -9.13
N ASN A 322 13.26 27.57 -8.40
CA ASN A 322 13.81 26.24 -8.57
C ASN A 322 12.98 25.18 -7.81
N PHE A 323 12.04 24.54 -8.50
CA PHE A 323 11.29 23.41 -7.99
C PHE A 323 12.12 22.12 -7.99
N ILE A 324 12.14 21.42 -6.86
CA ILE A 324 12.80 20.12 -6.70
C ILE A 324 11.77 19.13 -6.12
N TYR A 325 11.68 17.94 -6.71
CA TYR A 325 10.74 16.90 -6.30
C TYR A 325 11.33 15.51 -6.51
N LYS A 326 10.84 14.50 -5.78
CA LYS A 326 11.26 13.12 -6.02
C LYS A 326 10.47 12.46 -7.14
N GLU A 327 11.14 11.56 -7.86
CA GLU A 327 10.54 10.71 -8.89
C GLU A 327 9.41 9.87 -8.30
N HIS A 328 8.26 9.94 -8.96
CA HIS A 328 7.11 9.09 -8.67
C HIS A 328 6.22 9.01 -9.92
N PRO A 329 5.52 7.89 -10.20
CA PRO A 329 4.71 7.75 -11.41
C PRO A 329 3.50 8.70 -11.47
N LEU A 330 3.15 9.33 -10.34
CA LEU A 330 2.07 10.31 -10.23
C LEU A 330 2.51 11.76 -10.52
N ASN A 331 3.82 12.03 -10.57
CA ASN A 331 4.35 13.39 -10.68
C ASN A 331 4.89 13.69 -12.09
N THR A 332 4.41 12.99 -13.12
CA THR A 332 4.94 13.11 -14.49
C THR A 332 4.65 14.48 -15.12
N HIS A 333 3.65 15.20 -14.61
CA HIS A 333 3.33 16.58 -15.02
C HIS A 333 4.13 17.64 -14.28
N TYR A 334 4.89 17.29 -13.23
CA TYR A 334 5.72 18.27 -12.51
C TYR A 334 6.86 18.73 -13.42
N THR A 335 7.30 19.98 -13.23
CA THR A 335 8.44 20.55 -13.96
C THR A 335 9.44 21.15 -12.98
N GLY A 336 10.74 20.95 -13.22
CA GLY A 336 11.82 21.33 -12.31
C GLY A 336 12.89 20.26 -12.23
N LYS A 337 13.68 20.26 -11.15
CA LYS A 337 14.68 19.24 -10.88
C LYS A 337 14.05 18.01 -10.22
N MET A 338 13.85 16.94 -10.99
CA MET A 338 13.47 15.64 -10.46
C MET A 338 14.69 14.92 -9.85
N GLU A 339 14.55 14.42 -8.63
CA GLU A 339 15.55 13.59 -7.95
C GLU A 339 15.09 12.13 -7.88
N PRO A 340 16.00 11.14 -8.02
CA PRO A 340 15.62 9.73 -7.91
C PRO A 340 15.15 9.40 -6.48
N ARG A 341 14.21 8.46 -6.36
CA ARG A 341 13.88 7.84 -5.08
C ARG A 341 14.84 6.70 -4.74
N ALA A 342 14.91 6.32 -3.47
CA ALA A 342 15.78 5.24 -3.01
C ALA A 342 15.20 3.86 -3.36
N TRP A 343 15.93 3.11 -4.17
CA TRP A 343 15.63 1.72 -4.53
C TRP A 343 16.45 0.75 -3.68
N LEU A 344 15.84 -0.35 -3.25
CA LEU A 344 16.48 -1.50 -2.63
C LEU A 344 17.51 -2.14 -3.56
N PHE A 345 17.19 -2.23 -4.86
CA PHE A 345 18.06 -2.76 -5.92
C PHE A 345 18.07 -1.82 -7.13
N ASP A 346 18.83 -0.72 -7.03
CA ASP A 346 18.83 0.33 -8.06
C ASP A 346 19.27 -0.17 -9.45
N HIS A 347 20.19 -1.14 -9.50
CA HIS A 347 20.68 -1.77 -10.73
C HIS A 347 19.68 -2.71 -11.43
N VAL A 348 18.56 -3.05 -10.78
CA VAL A 348 17.52 -3.92 -11.35
C VAL A 348 16.30 -3.08 -11.70
N ASN A 349 16.45 -2.30 -12.78
CA ASN A 349 15.45 -1.34 -13.23
C ASN A 349 14.64 -1.79 -14.45
N GLN A 350 14.98 -2.92 -15.06
CA GLN A 350 14.26 -3.48 -16.21
C GLN A 350 12.93 -4.12 -15.80
N TYR A 351 11.97 -4.16 -16.74
CA TYR A 351 10.69 -4.84 -16.53
C TYR A 351 10.87 -6.35 -16.36
N HIS A 352 10.12 -6.91 -15.40
CA HIS A 352 10.05 -8.35 -15.14
C HIS A 352 8.59 -8.80 -15.09
N GLY A 353 8.28 -9.90 -15.77
CA GLY A 353 6.92 -10.45 -15.79
C GLY A 353 6.50 -11.14 -14.49
N SER A 354 7.43 -11.42 -13.56
CA SER A 354 7.11 -12.05 -12.27
C SER A 354 8.07 -11.58 -11.19
N PHE A 355 7.65 -11.67 -9.94
CA PHE A 355 8.54 -11.38 -8.82
C PHE A 355 9.75 -12.32 -8.80
N PHE A 356 9.58 -13.62 -9.03
CA PHE A 356 10.71 -14.55 -8.97
C PHE A 356 11.76 -14.28 -10.07
N SER A 357 11.34 -13.86 -11.27
CA SER A 357 12.30 -13.43 -12.30
C SER A 357 13.04 -12.15 -11.92
N TYR A 358 12.36 -11.22 -11.23
CA TYR A 358 12.97 -10.00 -10.67
C TYR A 358 13.92 -10.31 -9.51
N TRP A 359 13.49 -11.11 -8.53
CA TRP A 359 14.28 -11.50 -7.36
C TRP A 359 15.57 -12.21 -7.76
N LYS A 360 15.53 -13.13 -8.74
CA LYS A 360 16.72 -13.80 -9.28
C LYS A 360 17.79 -12.83 -9.81
N LYS A 361 17.40 -11.63 -10.25
CA LYS A 361 18.37 -10.58 -10.62
C LYS A 361 18.88 -9.82 -9.40
N CYS A 362 18.00 -9.55 -8.44
CA CYS A 362 18.32 -8.87 -7.18
C CYS A 362 19.32 -9.67 -6.33
N GLU A 363 19.22 -11.00 -6.30
CA GLU A 363 20.12 -11.89 -5.55
C GLU A 363 21.62 -11.66 -5.84
N ARG A 364 21.94 -11.21 -7.06
CA ARG A 364 23.33 -10.90 -7.49
C ARG A 364 23.90 -9.65 -6.79
N TYR A 365 23.02 -8.76 -6.36
CA TYR A 365 23.35 -7.50 -5.69
C TYR A 365 22.98 -7.53 -4.19
N TYR A 366 22.35 -8.62 -3.74
CA TYR A 366 22.12 -8.89 -2.33
C TYR A 366 23.41 -9.45 -1.75
N GLN A 367 24.36 -8.57 -1.40
CA GLN A 367 25.58 -8.91 -0.66
C GLN A 367 25.34 -8.74 0.84
#